data_AF-A0A1G7SGB8-F1
#
_entry.id   AF-A0A1G7SGB8-F1
#
_cell.length_a   1.000
_cell.length_b   1.000
_cell.length_c   1.000
_cell.angle_alpha   90.00
_cell.angle_beta   90.00
_cell.angle_gamma   90.00
#
_symmetry.space_group_name_H-M   'P 1'
#
loop_
_entity.id
_entity.type
_entity.pdbx_description
1 polymer ?
#
loop_
_entity_poly.entity_id
_entity_poly.type
_entity_poly.pdbx_seq_one_letter_code
_entity_poly.pdbx_strand_id
1 'polypeptide(L)' 'MPEQAMELDQQMKAVLESIRQEQGLESREQAAEWLLRRRIRRGAQGLTGRGRAIYEVKGESR' A
#
# COMPACT_ATOMS: atom_id res chain seq x y z
N MET A 1 3.22 10.43 -11.30
CA MET A 1 1.78 10.21 -11.07
C MET A 1 1.07 11.50 -11.46
N PRO A 2 -0.13 11.47 -12.06
CA PRO A 2 -0.85 12.71 -12.37
C PRO A 2 -1.10 13.52 -11.10
N GLU A 3 -0.95 14.84 -11.19
CA GLU A 3 -0.97 15.78 -10.06
C GLU A 3 -2.40 16.25 -9.71
N GLN A 4 -3.36 15.32 -9.65
CA GLN A 4 -4.69 15.67 -9.20
C GLN A 4 -4.70 15.88 -7.69
N ALA A 5 -4.95 17.13 -7.27
CA ALA A 5 -5.22 17.45 -5.89
C ALA A 5 -6.51 16.76 -5.44
N MET A 6 -6.39 15.88 -4.45
CA MET A 6 -7.53 15.30 -3.74
C MET A 6 -7.73 16.07 -2.45
N GLU A 7 -8.92 16.62 -2.25
CA GLU A 7 -9.28 17.21 -0.96
C GLU A 7 -9.37 16.13 0.10
N LEU A 8 -8.55 16.28 1.14
CA LEU A 8 -8.52 15.38 2.29
C LEU A 8 -9.26 16.02 3.46
N ASP A 9 -10.11 15.24 4.12
CA ASP A 9 -10.70 15.64 5.38
C ASP A 9 -9.62 15.83 6.48
N GLN A 10 -10.02 16.45 7.60
CA GLN A 10 -9.09 16.73 8.70
C GLN A 10 -8.55 15.48 9.37
N GLN A 11 -9.34 14.41 9.44
CA GLN A 11 -8.93 13.16 10.07
C GLN A 11 -7.82 12.49 9.24
N MET A 12 -7.98 12.44 7.93
CA MET A 12 -7.00 11.91 7.00
C MET A 12 -5.71 12.74 7.02
N LYS A 13 -5.81 14.07 7.08
CA LYS A 13 -4.65 14.96 7.24
C LYS A 13 -3.86 14.64 8.51
N ALA A 14 -4.54 14.39 9.63
CA ALA A 14 -3.89 14.04 10.90
C ALA A 14 -3.18 12.68 10.83
N VAL A 15 -3.79 11.67 10.21
CA VAL A 15 -3.18 10.35 10.00
C VAL A 15 -1.92 10.45 9.13
N LEU A 16 -1.98 11.19 8.02
CA LEU A 16 -0.83 11.37 7.13
C LEU A 16 0.31 12.15 7.81
N GLU A 17 -0.01 13.09 8.70
CA GLU A 17 1.01 13.81 9.48
C GLU A 17 1.74 12.87 10.47
N SER A 18 1.02 11.98 11.16
CA SER A 18 1.64 10.95 12.02
C SER A 18 2.57 10.04 11.21
N ILE A 19 2.12 9.56 10.05
CA ILE A 19 2.94 8.71 9.16
C ILE A 19 4.17 9.48 8.67
N ARG A 20 4.02 10.76 8.29
CA ARG A 20 5.13 11.61 7.85
C ARG A 20 6.22 11.69 8.91
N GLN A 21 5.84 11.93 10.17
CA GLN A 21 6.77 12.02 11.29
C GLN A 21 7.43 10.68 11.61
N GLU A 22 6.65 9.59 11.68
CA GLU A 22 7.15 8.25 11.98
C GLU A 22 8.13 7.71 10.93
N GLN A 23 7.93 8.06 9.67
CA GLN A 23 8.72 7.57 8.54
C GLN A 23 9.79 8.58 8.08
N GLY A 24 9.87 9.76 8.71
CA GLY A 24 10.82 10.81 8.35
C GLY A 24 10.62 11.38 6.94
N LEU A 25 9.38 11.51 6.49
CA LEU A 25 9.04 11.97 5.14
C LEU A 25 8.93 13.49 5.07
N GLU A 26 9.15 14.05 3.90
CA GLU A 26 9.20 15.51 3.72
C GLU A 26 7.80 16.12 3.66
N SER A 27 6.83 15.41 3.08
CA SER A 27 5.49 15.93 2.82
C SER A 27 4.37 14.92 3.12
N ARG A 28 3.13 15.41 3.18
CA ARG A 28 1.95 14.56 3.39
C ARG A 28 1.62 13.74 2.14
N GLU A 29 1.95 14.24 0.97
CA GLU A 29 1.84 13.52 -0.31
C GLU A 29 2.77 12.31 -0.31
N GLN A 30 4.02 12.47 0.16
CA GLN A 30 4.94 11.33 0.33
C GLN A 30 4.40 10.32 1.34
N ALA A 31 3.78 10.78 2.43
CA ALA A 31 3.13 9.89 3.41
C ALA A 31 1.95 9.12 2.81
N ALA A 32 1.13 9.76 1.98
CA ALA A 32 0.02 9.12 1.27
C ALA A 32 0.54 8.06 0.28
N GLU A 33 1.57 8.39 -0.51
CA GLU A 33 2.22 7.45 -1.42
C GLU A 33 2.80 6.25 -0.66
N TRP A 34 3.50 6.51 0.44
CA TRP A 34 4.08 5.46 1.29
C TRP A 34 3.00 4.52 1.83
N LEU A 35 1.91 5.08 2.36
CA LEU A 35 0.79 4.30 2.91
C LEU A 35 0.15 3.42 1.84
N LEU A 36 -0.08 3.99 0.64
CA LEU A 36 -0.66 3.28 -0.49
C LEU A 36 0.23 2.11 -0.92
N ARG A 37 1.53 2.36 -1.15
CA ARG A 37 2.51 1.31 -1.51
C ARG A 37 2.57 0.20 -0.47
N ARG A 38 2.53 0.57 0.82
CA ARG A 38 2.53 -0.40 1.93
C ARG A 38 1.28 -1.27 1.94
N ARG A 39 0.10 -0.69 1.71
CA ARG A 39 -1.17 -1.43 1.68
C ARG A 39 -1.25 -2.36 0.47
N ILE A 40 -0.83 -1.92 -0.71
CA ILE A 40 -0.74 -2.76 -1.91
C ILE A 40 0.20 -3.94 -1.64
N ARG A 41 1.39 -3.71 -1.08
CA ARG A 41 2.35 -4.78 -0.78
C ARG A 41 1.77 -5.83 0.18
N ARG A 42 1.10 -5.40 1.24
CA ARG A 42 0.43 -6.31 2.18
C ARG A 42 -0.72 -7.08 1.52
N GLY A 43 -1.53 -6.41 0.71
CA GLY A 43 -2.63 -7.04 -0.02
C GLY A 43 -2.13 -8.09 -1.00
N ALA A 44 -1.09 -7.75 -1.78
CA ALA A 44 -0.44 -8.67 -2.70
C ALA A 44 0.11 -9.92 -1.97
N GLN A 45 0.80 -9.74 -0.83
CA GLN A 45 1.27 -10.87 -0.01
C GLN A 45 0.14 -11.76 0.53
N GLY A 46 -1.05 -11.20 0.78
CA GLY A 46 -2.22 -11.99 1.17
C GLY A 46 -2.79 -12.82 0.02
N LEU A 47 -2.79 -12.27 -1.20
CA LEU A 47 -3.37 -12.90 -2.39
C LEU A 47 -2.43 -13.94 -3.03
N THR A 48 -1.14 -13.65 -3.14
CA THR A 48 -0.16 -14.51 -3.83
C THR A 48 0.66 -15.37 -2.87
N GLY A 49 0.37 -15.30 -1.56
CA GLY A 49 1.20 -15.87 -0.52
C GLY A 49 2.42 -15.00 -0.20
N ARG A 50 3.20 -15.38 0.84
CA ARG A 50 4.38 -14.63 1.35
C ARG A 50 5.59 -14.62 0.39
N GLY A 51 5.39 -14.26 -0.87
CA GLY A 51 6.44 -14.32 -1.91
C GLY A 51 6.78 -15.75 -2.30
N ARG A 52 5.84 -16.68 -2.15
CA ARG A 52 6.02 -18.07 -2.59
C ARG A 52 5.72 -18.15 -4.08
N ALA A 53 6.54 -18.88 -4.82
CA ALA A 53 6.23 -19.25 -6.19
C ALA A 53 4.91 -20.02 -6.21
N ILE A 54 4.00 -19.64 -7.10
CA ILE A 54 2.77 -20.36 -7.37
C ILE A 54 3.10 -21.35 -8.49
N TYR A 55 3.00 -22.64 -8.19
CA TYR A 55 3.22 -23.71 -9.15
C TYR A 55 1.88 -24.19 -9.69
N GLU A 56 1.82 -24.48 -10.99
CA GLU A 56 0.68 -25.14 -11.60
C GLU A 56 0.50 -26.52 -10.97
N VAL A 57 -0.69 -26.79 -10.42
CA VAL A 57 -1.08 -28.14 -9.98
C VAL A 57 -1.84 -28.78 -11.13
N LYS A 58 -1.21 -29.76 -11.80
CA LYS A 58 -1.92 -30.63 -12.76
C LYS A 58 -2.83 -31.56 -11.97
N GLY A 59 -4.12 -31.26 -11.95
CA GLY A 59 -5.11 -32.17 -11.39
C GLY A 59 -5.12 -33.46 -12.21
N GLU A 60 -4.87 -34.60 -11.57
CA GLU A 60 -5.24 -35.89 -12.16
C GLU A 60 -6.76 -35.93 -12.24
N SER A 61 -7.29 -35.81 -13.45
CA SER A 61 -8.68 -36.15 -13.74
C SER A 61 -8.86 -37.63 -13.42
N ARG A 62 -9.58 -37.91 -12.34
CA ARG A 62 -9.97 -39.26 -11.94
C ARG A 62 -11.36 -39.56 -12.44
#